data_AF-A0A060D6C0-F1
#
_entry.id   AF-A0A060D6C0-F1
#
_cell.length_a   1.000
_cell.length_b   1.000
_cell.length_c   1.000
_cell.angle_alpha   90.00
_cell.angle_beta   90.00
_cell.angle_gamma   90.00
#
_symmetry.space_group_name_H-M   'P 1'
#
loop_
_entity.id
_entity.type
_entity.pdbx_description
1 polymer ?
#
loop_
_entity_poly.entity_id
_entity_poly.type
_entity_poly.pdbx_seq_one_letter_code
_entity_poly.pdbx_strand_id
1 'polypeptide(L)'
;MINNHFLNIQLNTHEINSLFQKWKNFKNFTEKLFKIKIFMNIKSKKIEFKSSYKLISLNWFMIKKYTEAVIIGFPVTEASLMLFYDNIYVKSIRLKNNIRNKKKFSRINSLFIGKKGVVKMNIEINAKVRLIIAHSQIHLMGTYKNIKKAELIISNL
;
A
#
# COMPACT_ATOMS: atom_id res chain seq x y z
N MET A 1 -18.67 7.39 1.97
CA MET A 1 -19.37 8.22 0.97
C MET A 1 -18.39 9.28 0.48
N ILE A 2 -18.18 9.36 -0.82
CA ILE A 2 -17.34 10.41 -1.43
C ILE A 2 -18.27 11.59 -1.64
N ASN A 3 -18.24 12.56 -0.74
CA ASN A 3 -18.82 13.87 -1.05
C ASN A 3 -17.74 14.63 -1.84
N ASN A 4 -18.14 15.41 -2.86
CA ASN A 4 -17.21 16.02 -3.80
C ASN A 4 -16.13 16.96 -3.18
N HIS A 5 -16.24 17.25 -1.89
CA HIS A 5 -15.34 18.11 -1.12
C HIS A 5 -14.52 17.40 -0.03
N PHE A 6 -14.87 16.16 0.32
CA PHE A 6 -14.18 15.45 1.41
C PHE A 6 -14.04 13.94 1.18
N LEU A 7 -12.91 13.41 1.63
CA LEU A 7 -12.62 11.99 1.70
C LEU A 7 -12.17 11.66 3.12
N ASN A 8 -12.71 10.58 3.69
CA ASN A 8 -12.31 10.08 5.00
C ASN A 8 -11.81 8.64 4.86
N ILE A 9 -10.67 8.34 5.48
CA ILE A 9 -10.07 7.01 5.49
C ILE A 9 -9.86 6.59 6.93
N GLN A 10 -10.44 5.46 7.30
CA GLN A 10 -10.34 4.91 8.65
C GLN A 10 -9.04 4.13 8.82
N LEU A 11 -8.44 4.27 9.99
CA LEU A 11 -7.19 3.63 10.37
C LEU A 11 -7.40 2.74 11.59
N ASN A 12 -6.57 1.72 11.70
CA ASN A 12 -6.37 0.93 12.90
C ASN A 12 -5.19 1.46 13.72
N THR A 13 -5.07 1.03 14.98
CA THR A 13 -4.02 1.52 15.89
C THR A 13 -2.61 1.28 15.33
N HIS A 14 -2.36 0.11 14.73
CA HIS A 14 -1.05 -0.21 14.13
C HIS A 14 -0.73 0.64 12.90
N GLU A 15 -1.76 0.98 12.11
CA GLU A 15 -1.62 1.79 10.89
C GLU A 15 -1.25 3.24 11.20
N ILE A 16 -1.80 3.78 12.30
CA ILE A 16 -1.44 5.13 12.79
C ILE A 16 0.06 5.18 13.09
N ASN A 17 0.60 4.19 13.81
CA ASN A 17 2.02 4.15 14.16
C ASN A 17 2.92 4.04 12.91
N SER A 18 2.54 3.19 11.95
CA SER A 18 3.25 3.05 10.66
C SER A 18 3.25 4.35 9.86
N LEU A 19 2.11 5.04 9.82
CA LEU A 19 1.95 6.29 9.08
C LEU A 19 2.67 7.46 9.75
N PHE A 20 2.76 7.48 11.08
CA PHE A 20 3.30 8.60 11.85
C PHE A 20 4.71 9.00 11.40
N GLN A 21 5.60 8.01 11.18
CA GLN A 21 6.97 8.26 10.72
C GLN A 21 7.03 8.88 9.31
N LYS A 22 6.08 8.52 8.44
CA LYS A 22 6.01 8.97 7.04
C LYS A 22 5.11 10.18 6.86
N TRP A 23 4.40 10.60 7.90
CA TRP A 23 3.29 11.54 7.84
C TRP A 23 3.69 12.87 7.20
N LYS A 24 4.82 13.45 7.61
CA LYS A 24 5.29 14.74 7.08
C LYS A 24 5.49 14.69 5.56
N ASN A 25 6.16 13.65 5.07
CA ASN A 25 6.45 13.49 3.64
C ASN A 25 5.16 13.20 2.86
N PHE A 26 4.36 12.27 3.36
CA PHE A 26 3.06 11.93 2.78
C PHE A 26 2.14 13.16 2.68
N LYS A 27 1.98 13.91 3.78
CA LYS A 27 1.13 15.10 3.85
C LYS A 27 1.63 16.16 2.87
N ASN A 28 2.90 16.55 2.96
CA ASN A 28 3.45 17.62 2.13
C ASN A 28 3.35 17.30 0.64
N PHE A 29 3.62 16.06 0.25
CA PHE A 29 3.53 15.62 -1.15
C PHE A 29 2.08 15.69 -1.66
N THR A 30 1.14 15.15 -0.89
CA THR A 30 -0.27 15.05 -1.31
C THR A 30 -0.97 16.42 -1.32
N GLU A 31 -0.73 17.26 -0.31
CA GLU A 31 -1.27 18.63 -0.25
C GLU A 31 -0.77 19.48 -1.42
N LYS A 32 0.51 19.35 -1.80
CA LYS A 32 1.08 20.09 -2.93
C LYS A 32 0.52 19.61 -4.27
N LEU A 33 0.46 18.29 -4.48
CA LEU A 33 0.04 17.71 -5.77
C LEU A 33 -1.43 18.01 -6.06
N PHE A 34 -2.30 17.83 -5.08
CA PHE A 34 -3.75 17.97 -5.24
C PHE A 34 -4.32 19.29 -4.70
N LYS A 35 -3.49 20.22 -4.19
CA LYS A 35 -3.92 21.50 -3.60
C LYS A 35 -5.05 21.35 -2.56
N ILE A 36 -4.98 20.32 -1.73
CA ILE A 36 -5.93 20.01 -0.66
C ILE A 36 -5.31 20.17 0.73
N LYS A 37 -6.13 20.10 1.78
CA LYS A 37 -5.69 20.03 3.18
C LYS A 37 -5.94 18.63 3.76
N ILE A 38 -4.97 18.12 4.51
CA ILE A 38 -5.01 16.78 5.06
C ILE A 38 -4.75 16.81 6.57
N PHE A 39 -5.64 16.15 7.31
CA PHE A 39 -5.59 16.05 8.76
C PHE A 39 -5.63 14.60 9.20
N MET A 40 -4.81 14.24 10.19
CA MET A 40 -4.88 12.95 10.85
C MET A 40 -5.49 13.16 12.23
N ASN A 41 -6.65 12.57 12.46
CA ASN A 41 -7.31 12.57 13.74
C ASN A 41 -7.00 11.26 14.48
N ILE A 42 -6.15 11.35 15.49
CA ILE A 42 -5.68 10.19 16.27
C ILE A 42 -6.81 9.62 17.13
N LYS A 43 -7.67 10.48 17.70
CA LYS A 43 -8.79 10.07 18.56
C LYS A 43 -9.83 9.28 17.77
N SER A 44 -10.24 9.80 16.61
CA SER A 44 -11.23 9.13 15.75
C SER A 44 -10.61 8.08 14.82
N LYS A 45 -9.28 7.93 14.84
CA LYS A 45 -8.48 7.04 13.99
C LYS A 45 -8.80 7.20 12.50
N LYS A 46 -8.80 8.45 12.01
CA LYS A 46 -9.17 8.77 10.62
C LYS A 46 -8.20 9.77 10.00
N ILE A 47 -7.98 9.63 8.70
CA ILE A 47 -7.40 10.66 7.84
C ILE A 47 -8.54 11.39 7.13
N GLU A 48 -8.58 12.70 7.29
CA GLU A 48 -9.55 13.59 6.65
C GLU A 48 -8.85 14.39 5.56
N PHE A 49 -9.39 14.35 4.36
CA PHE A 49 -8.97 15.15 3.23
C PHE A 49 -10.06 16.17 2.93
N LYS A 50 -9.69 17.45 2.89
CA LYS A 50 -10.61 18.57 2.67
C LYS A 50 -10.12 19.38 1.47
N SER A 51 -11.02 19.60 0.52
CA SER A 51 -10.77 20.44 -0.65
C SER A 51 -11.66 21.68 -0.61
N SER A 52 -11.08 22.85 -0.87
CA SER A 52 -11.83 24.10 -1.04
C SER A 52 -12.59 24.16 -2.38
N TYR A 53 -12.29 23.25 -3.32
CA TYR A 53 -12.90 23.21 -4.64
C TYR A 53 -13.35 21.79 -4.99
N LYS A 54 -14.16 21.67 -6.05
CA LYS A 54 -14.67 20.39 -6.55
C LYS A 54 -13.57 19.64 -7.29
N LEU A 55 -13.06 18.57 -6.68
CA LEU A 55 -12.13 17.64 -7.33
C LEU A 55 -12.89 16.65 -8.20
N ILE A 56 -12.24 16.22 -9.29
CA ILE A 56 -12.71 15.13 -10.14
C ILE A 56 -12.74 13.84 -9.31
N SER A 57 -13.76 13.00 -9.51
CA SER A 57 -13.94 11.74 -8.80
C SER A 57 -12.73 10.81 -8.92
N LEU A 58 -12.06 10.81 -10.08
CA LEU A 58 -10.83 10.06 -10.33
C LEU A 58 -9.70 10.48 -9.38
N ASN A 59 -9.53 11.78 -9.10
CA ASN A 59 -8.49 12.25 -8.19
C ASN A 59 -8.73 11.75 -6.76
N TRP A 60 -9.98 11.75 -6.30
CA TRP A 60 -10.32 11.18 -5.00
C TRP A 60 -10.02 9.68 -4.93
N PHE A 61 -10.29 8.95 -6.02
CA PHE A 61 -9.97 7.53 -6.11
C PHE A 61 -8.46 7.28 -6.08
N MET A 62 -7.68 8.06 -6.84
CA MET A 62 -6.21 7.98 -6.86
C MET A 62 -5.61 8.30 -5.48
N ILE A 63 -6.07 9.39 -4.84
CA ILE A 63 -5.68 9.74 -3.47
C ILE A 63 -5.96 8.55 -2.55
N LYS A 64 -7.19 8.03 -2.56
CA LYS A 64 -7.55 6.87 -1.73
C LYS A 64 -6.61 5.68 -1.95
N LYS A 65 -6.33 5.30 -3.20
CA LYS A 65 -5.47 4.15 -3.51
C LYS A 65 -4.01 4.36 -3.08
N TYR A 66 -3.47 5.54 -3.33
CA TYR A 66 -2.13 5.91 -2.88
C TYR A 66 -2.02 5.90 -1.35
N THR A 67 -3.03 6.44 -0.66
CA THR A 67 -3.04 6.50 0.81
C THR A 67 -3.13 5.09 1.42
N GLU A 68 -3.96 4.21 0.86
CA GLU A 68 -4.04 2.79 1.23
C GLU A 68 -2.67 2.11 1.08
N ALA A 69 -1.94 2.38 -0.02
CA ALA A 69 -0.60 1.84 -0.24
C ALA A 69 0.42 2.31 0.82
N VAL A 70 0.39 3.60 1.16
CA VAL A 70 1.28 4.15 2.20
C VAL A 70 0.97 3.55 3.58
N ILE A 71 -0.32 3.38 3.90
CA ILE A 71 -0.78 2.76 5.16
C ILE A 71 -0.31 1.31 5.27
N ILE A 72 -0.41 0.53 4.18
CA ILE A 72 0.09 -0.85 4.09
C ILE A 72 1.59 -0.91 4.42
N GLY A 73 2.34 0.15 4.10
CA GLY A 73 3.75 0.28 4.45
C GLY A 73 4.64 0.63 3.26
N PHE A 74 4.10 0.86 2.07
CA PHE A 74 4.93 1.28 0.92
C PHE A 74 5.62 2.63 1.23
N PRO A 75 6.85 2.85 0.74
CA PRO A 75 7.49 4.15 0.82
C PRO A 75 6.66 5.18 0.06
N VAL A 76 6.60 6.41 0.59
CA VAL A 76 5.86 7.53 -0.03
C VAL A 76 6.30 7.77 -1.47
N THR A 77 7.61 7.68 -1.73
CA THR A 77 8.24 7.86 -3.04
C THR A 77 7.86 6.81 -4.07
N GLU A 78 7.53 5.60 -3.64
CA GLU A 78 7.19 4.50 -4.54
C GLU A 78 5.68 4.43 -4.73
N ALA A 79 4.92 4.61 -3.65
CA ALA A 79 3.47 4.68 -3.71
C ALA A 79 3.02 5.86 -4.59
N SER A 80 3.75 6.99 -4.59
CA SER A 80 3.41 8.15 -5.41
C SER A 80 3.47 7.86 -6.92
N LEU A 81 4.19 6.82 -7.36
CA LEU A 81 4.18 6.38 -8.76
C LEU A 81 2.77 6.04 -9.24
N MET A 82 1.90 5.54 -8.35
CA MET A 82 0.49 5.27 -8.68
C MET A 82 -0.30 6.51 -9.08
N LEU A 83 0.17 7.71 -8.72
CA LEU A 83 -0.47 8.97 -9.08
C LEU A 83 -0.01 9.50 -10.44
N PHE A 84 1.13 9.00 -10.94
CA PHE A 84 1.73 9.42 -12.21
C PHE A 84 1.54 8.39 -13.33
N TYR A 85 1.35 7.12 -12.97
CA TYR A 85 1.25 6.01 -13.90
C TYR A 85 -0.02 5.18 -13.64
N ASP A 86 -0.98 5.24 -14.57
CA ASP A 86 -2.28 4.57 -14.46
C ASP A 86 -2.19 3.04 -14.40
N ASN A 87 -1.09 2.46 -14.88
CA ASN A 87 -0.90 1.02 -14.94
C ASN A 87 -0.28 0.42 -13.68
N ILE A 88 0.10 1.24 -12.68
CA ILE A 88 0.64 0.78 -11.41
C ILE A 88 -0.48 0.66 -10.39
N TYR A 89 -0.62 -0.53 -9.81
CA TYR A 89 -1.59 -0.75 -8.73
C TYR A 89 -1.03 -1.69 -7.66
N VAL A 90 -1.72 -1.73 -6.53
CA VAL A 90 -1.38 -2.63 -5.41
C VAL A 90 -2.32 -3.83 -5.42
N LYS A 91 -1.76 -5.03 -5.37
CA LYS A 91 -2.48 -6.29 -5.20
C LYS A 91 -2.14 -6.90 -3.85
N SER A 92 -3.17 -7.18 -3.05
CA SER A 92 -3.05 -7.88 -1.77
C SER A 92 -3.45 -9.33 -1.94
N ILE A 93 -2.53 -10.24 -1.65
CA ILE A 93 -2.75 -11.69 -1.72
C ILE A 93 -2.97 -12.18 -0.30
N ARG A 94 -4.22 -12.58 0.00
CA ARG A 94 -4.56 -13.29 1.23
C ARG A 94 -4.14 -14.74 1.09
N LEU A 95 -3.35 -15.21 2.03
CA LEU A 95 -2.97 -16.61 2.10
C LEU A 95 -4.11 -17.35 2.79
N LYS A 96 -4.93 -18.08 2.02
CA LYS A 96 -6.14 -18.78 2.52
C LYS A 96 -5.79 -19.72 3.68
N ASN A 97 -6.63 -19.71 4.72
CA ASN A 97 -6.50 -20.41 6.01
C ASN A 97 -6.65 -21.96 5.97
N ASN A 98 -6.36 -22.63 4.86
CA ASN A 98 -6.37 -24.09 4.85
C ASN A 98 -5.13 -24.59 5.61
N ILE A 99 -5.24 -25.67 6.40
CA ILE A 99 -4.16 -26.19 7.27
C ILE A 99 -2.87 -26.48 6.47
N ARG A 100 -3.01 -26.93 5.22
CA ARG A 100 -1.90 -27.15 4.26
C ARG A 100 -1.19 -25.84 3.86
N ASN A 101 -1.90 -24.72 3.85
CA ASN A 101 -1.37 -23.39 3.54
C ASN A 101 -0.68 -22.73 4.74
N LYS A 102 -1.03 -23.08 6.00
CA LYS A 102 -0.34 -22.52 7.18
C LYS A 102 1.14 -22.92 7.24
N LYS A 103 1.47 -24.18 6.95
CA LYS A 103 2.87 -24.67 6.87
C LYS A 103 3.63 -24.01 5.71
N LYS A 104 2.98 -23.83 4.56
CA LYS A 104 3.55 -23.06 3.44
C LYS A 104 3.77 -21.61 3.82
N PHE A 105 2.85 -21.00 4.55
CA PHE A 105 2.94 -19.59 4.94
C PHE A 105 4.04 -19.34 5.98
N SER A 106 4.18 -20.19 7.00
CA SER A 106 5.29 -20.08 7.95
C SER A 106 6.65 -20.25 7.24
N ARG A 107 6.74 -21.15 6.26
CA ARG A 107 7.92 -21.33 5.41
C ARG A 107 8.18 -20.11 4.52
N ILE A 108 7.17 -19.59 3.84
CA ILE A 108 7.30 -18.42 2.96
C ILE A 108 7.71 -17.19 3.80
N ASN A 109 7.08 -16.96 4.95
CA ASN A 109 7.48 -15.92 5.87
C ASN A 109 8.91 -16.13 6.38
N SER A 110 9.31 -17.35 6.75
CA SER A 110 10.66 -17.61 7.22
C SER A 110 11.70 -17.43 6.11
N LEU A 111 11.37 -17.72 4.84
CA LEU A 111 12.22 -17.43 3.69
C LEU A 111 12.35 -15.93 3.43
N PHE A 112 11.23 -15.20 3.54
CA PHE A 112 11.21 -13.76 3.33
C PHE A 112 11.87 -12.97 4.46
N ILE A 113 11.76 -13.43 5.70
CA ILE A 113 12.38 -12.81 6.88
C ILE A 113 13.82 -13.29 7.07
N GLY A 114 14.13 -14.53 6.65
CA GLY A 114 15.33 -15.32 6.97
C GLY A 114 16.70 -14.67 6.73
N LYS A 115 17.51 -15.16 5.78
CA LYS A 115 18.87 -14.63 5.54
C LYS A 115 18.80 -13.20 4.95
N LYS A 116 18.55 -12.19 5.80
CA LYS A 116 18.47 -10.76 5.44
C LYS A 116 17.46 -10.41 4.34
N GLY A 117 16.40 -11.20 4.19
CA GLY A 117 15.38 -10.95 3.16
C GLY A 117 15.87 -11.09 1.71
N VAL A 118 16.94 -11.86 1.46
CA VAL A 118 17.46 -12.11 0.10
C VAL A 118 16.38 -12.64 -0.84
N VAL A 119 15.51 -13.54 -0.38
CA VAL A 119 14.42 -14.08 -1.20
C VAL A 119 13.43 -12.98 -1.60
N LYS A 120 13.07 -12.09 -0.66
CA LYS A 120 12.22 -10.93 -0.95
C LYS A 120 12.87 -10.06 -2.03
N MET A 121 14.12 -9.66 -1.83
CA MET A 121 14.84 -8.80 -2.77
C MET A 121 14.97 -9.44 -4.15
N ASN A 122 15.26 -10.73 -4.21
CA ASN A 122 15.37 -11.47 -5.46
C ASN A 122 14.03 -11.48 -6.24
N ILE A 123 12.90 -11.67 -5.55
CA ILE A 123 11.58 -11.57 -6.19
C ILE A 123 11.30 -10.14 -6.67
N GLU A 124 11.58 -9.13 -5.84
CA GLU A 124 11.39 -7.72 -6.20
C GLU A 124 12.17 -7.35 -7.46
N ILE A 125 13.44 -7.77 -7.56
CA ILE A 125 14.31 -7.52 -8.72
C ILE A 125 13.82 -8.30 -9.95
N ASN A 126 13.61 -9.61 -9.82
CA ASN A 126 13.27 -10.47 -10.96
C ASN A 126 11.90 -10.18 -11.55
N ALA A 127 10.91 -9.89 -10.70
CA ALA A 127 9.57 -9.54 -11.13
C ALA A 127 9.38 -8.05 -11.38
N LYS A 128 10.34 -7.19 -11.00
CA LYS A 128 10.23 -5.72 -11.08
C LYS A 128 8.98 -5.23 -10.36
N VAL A 129 8.82 -5.66 -9.11
CA VAL A 129 7.71 -5.28 -8.21
C VAL A 129 8.28 -4.82 -6.87
N ARG A 130 7.45 -4.12 -6.09
CA ARG A 130 7.69 -3.90 -4.66
C ARG A 130 6.84 -4.83 -3.83
N LEU A 131 7.41 -5.42 -2.80
CA LEU A 131 6.79 -6.47 -2.00
C LEU A 131 6.79 -6.10 -0.51
N ILE A 132 5.62 -6.13 0.11
CA ILE A 132 5.46 -5.96 1.56
C ILE A 132 4.71 -7.15 2.13
N ILE A 133 5.10 -7.57 3.32
CA ILE A 133 4.45 -8.66 4.04
C ILE A 133 3.90 -8.07 5.33
N ALA A 134 2.59 -8.13 5.51
CA ALA A 134 1.90 -7.58 6.67
C ALA A 134 0.66 -8.41 7.02
N HIS A 135 0.42 -8.65 8.31
CA HIS A 135 -0.83 -9.25 8.85
C HIS A 135 -1.38 -10.45 8.03
N SER A 136 -0.52 -11.40 7.68
CA SER A 136 -0.86 -12.60 6.88
C SER A 136 -1.23 -12.35 5.41
N GLN A 137 -0.77 -11.23 4.86
CA GLN A 137 -0.95 -10.85 3.46
C GLN A 137 0.38 -10.47 2.85
N ILE A 138 0.52 -10.78 1.56
CA ILE A 138 1.60 -10.27 0.72
C ILE A 138 1.00 -9.19 -0.17
N HIS A 139 1.56 -8.00 -0.10
CA HIS A 139 1.19 -6.86 -0.91
C HIS A 139 2.23 -6.65 -2.01
N LEU A 140 1.79 -6.63 -3.25
CA LEU A 140 2.62 -6.42 -4.43
C LEU A 140 2.22 -5.12 -5.09
N MET A 141 3.20 -4.29 -5.44
CA MET A 141 2.98 -3.05 -6.20
C MET A 141 3.77 -3.12 -7.51
N GLY A 142 3.10 -2.81 -8.62
CA GLY A 142 3.69 -2.80 -9.95
C GLY A 142 2.64 -2.84 -11.06
N THR A 143 3.08 -3.08 -12.29
CA THR A 143 2.16 -3.29 -13.42
C THR A 143 1.49 -4.66 -13.35
N TYR A 144 0.39 -4.83 -14.09
CA TYR A 144 -0.33 -6.11 -14.11
C TYR A 144 0.57 -7.30 -14.47
N LYS A 145 1.38 -7.14 -15.52
CA LYS A 145 2.29 -8.19 -16.00
C LYS A 145 3.34 -8.53 -14.93
N ASN A 146 3.91 -7.52 -14.28
CA ASN A 146 4.94 -7.71 -13.24
C ASN A 146 4.37 -8.38 -11.99
N ILE A 147 3.18 -7.95 -11.55
CA ILE A 147 2.48 -8.57 -10.42
C ILE A 147 2.18 -10.04 -10.74
N LYS A 148 1.67 -10.36 -11.94
CA LYS A 148 1.44 -11.75 -12.36
C LYS A 148 2.72 -12.59 -12.36
N LYS A 149 3.83 -12.03 -12.81
CA LYS A 149 5.14 -12.69 -12.75
C LYS A 149 5.56 -12.96 -11.30
N ALA A 150 5.40 -12.00 -10.41
CA ALA A 150 5.68 -12.17 -8.98
C ALA A 150 4.79 -13.24 -8.33
N GLU A 151 3.49 -13.28 -8.67
CA GLU A 151 2.57 -14.31 -8.19
C GLU A 151 3.04 -15.72 -8.55
N LEU A 152 3.50 -15.91 -9.79
CA LEU A 152 4.00 -17.20 -10.26
C LEU A 152 5.28 -17.63 -9.53
N ILE A 153 6.18 -16.69 -9.23
CA ILE A 153 7.38 -16.99 -8.44
C ILE A 153 6.97 -17.38 -7.01
N ILE A 154 6.06 -16.64 -6.39
CA ILE A 154 5.59 -16.88 -5.02
C ILE A 154 4.85 -18.22 -4.91
N SER A 155 4.06 -18.60 -5.93
CA SER A 155 3.34 -19.89 -5.93
C SER A 155 4.26 -21.10 -6.00
N ASN A 156 5.48 -20.92 -6.53
CA ASN A 156 6.47 -21.99 -6.71
C ASN A 156 7.43 -22.15 -5.51
N LEU A 157 7.27 -21.34 -4.45
CA LEU A 157 8.03 -21.43 -3.18
C LEU A 157 7.40 -22.45 -2.20
#